data_AF-T0HKF8-F1
#
_entry.id   AF-T0HKF8-F1
#
_cell.length_a   1.000
_cell.length_b   1.000
_cell.length_c   1.000
_cell.angle_alpha   90.00
_cell.angle_beta   90.00
_cell.angle_gamma   90.00
#
_symmetry.space_group_name_H-M   'P 1'
#
loop_
_entity.id
_entity.type
_entity.pdbx_description
1 polymer ?
#
loop_
_entity_poly.entity_id
_entity_poly.type
_entity_poly.pdbx_seq_one_letter_code
_entity_poly.pdbx_strand_id
1 'polypeptide(L)'
;MLTKIAAACCALPAVPALASTPTPQTAPVAPAAVPGADAAKQDPIVCERVTEIGSRLRAKKICMTKSEWAEQRRGDRSNIERSQVQRGLDPVG
;
A
#
# COMPACT_ATOMS: atom_id res chain seq x y z
N MET A 1 38.15 -18.78 -13.30
CA MET A 1 39.46 -18.13 -13.52
C MET A 1 39.31 -17.11 -14.63
N LEU A 2 39.25 -15.82 -14.31
CA LEU A 2 39.58 -14.75 -15.25
C LEU A 2 39.88 -13.46 -14.46
N THR A 3 41.11 -13.37 -13.99
CA THR A 3 41.77 -12.19 -13.44
C THR A 3 42.12 -11.23 -14.58
N LYS A 4 41.59 -10.00 -14.55
CA LYS A 4 42.23 -8.81 -15.14
C LYS A 4 41.86 -7.57 -14.33
N ILE A 5 42.60 -7.33 -13.25
CA ILE A 5 42.67 -6.03 -12.58
C ILE A 5 43.73 -5.23 -13.34
N ALA A 6 43.30 -4.21 -14.08
CA ALA A 6 44.18 -3.19 -14.63
C ALA A 6 44.02 -1.93 -13.77
N ALA A 7 45.03 -1.68 -12.95
CA ALA A 7 45.21 -0.45 -12.22
C ALA A 7 45.57 0.68 -13.18
N ALA A 8 44.84 1.80 -13.11
CA ALA A 8 45.28 3.07 -13.65
C ALA A 8 44.79 4.19 -12.73
N CYS A 9 45.71 4.67 -11.88
CA CYS A 9 45.58 5.93 -11.17
C CYS A 9 45.42 7.07 -12.19
N CYS A 10 44.32 7.80 -12.12
CA CYS A 10 44.24 9.18 -12.61
C CYS A 10 43.79 10.05 -11.44
N ALA A 11 44.71 10.92 -11.00
CA ALA A 11 44.49 11.94 -10.00
C ALA A 11 43.35 12.88 -10.45
N LEU A 12 42.40 13.12 -9.54
CA LEU A 12 41.35 14.12 -9.70
C LEU A 12 41.88 15.48 -9.23
N PRO A 13 42.05 16.50 -10.09
CA PRO A 13 42.15 17.87 -9.64
C PRO A 13 40.76 18.34 -9.18
N ALA A 14 40.69 18.87 -7.97
CA ALA A 14 39.49 19.51 -7.43
C ALA A 14 39.19 20.81 -8.20
N VAL A 15 38.03 20.88 -8.85
CA VAL A 15 37.46 22.10 -9.44
C VAL A 15 36.28 22.57 -8.60
N PRO A 16 36.32 23.76 -7.98
CA PRO A 16 35.13 24.34 -7.37
C PRO A 16 34.31 25.00 -8.47
N ALA A 17 33.29 24.31 -8.97
CA ALA A 17 32.29 24.90 -9.86
C ALA A 17 31.29 25.71 -9.04
N LEU A 18 31.41 27.05 -9.10
CA LEU A 18 30.35 27.97 -8.69
C LEU A 18 29.20 27.83 -9.70
N ALA A 19 28.20 27.01 -9.39
CA ALA A 19 26.98 26.92 -10.16
C ALA A 19 25.96 27.94 -9.64
N SER A 20 25.75 29.01 -10.41
CA SER A 20 24.65 29.95 -10.25
C SER A 20 23.32 29.18 -10.33
N THR A 21 22.56 29.16 -9.24
CA THR A 21 21.22 28.59 -9.22
C THR A 21 20.25 29.56 -9.93
N PRO A 22 19.56 29.14 -11.00
CA PRO A 22 18.45 29.93 -11.54
C PRO A 22 17.32 29.94 -10.51
N THR A 23 16.89 31.15 -10.12
CA THR A 23 15.70 31.38 -9.30
C THR A 23 14.47 30.79 -10.00
N PRO A 24 13.70 29.89 -9.36
CA PRO A 24 12.43 29.44 -9.90
C PRO A 24 11.44 30.60 -9.94
N GLN A 25 10.96 30.94 -11.14
CA GLN A 25 9.83 31.84 -11.33
C GLN A 25 8.57 31.15 -10.79
N THR A 26 8.02 31.66 -9.69
CA THR A 26 6.75 31.22 -9.14
C THR A 26 5.62 31.67 -10.07
N ALA A 27 5.17 30.77 -10.94
CA ALA A 27 3.88 30.91 -11.58
C ALA A 27 2.76 30.76 -10.52
N PRO A 28 1.67 31.53 -10.59
CA PRO A 28 0.54 31.34 -9.69
C PRO A 28 -0.09 29.97 -9.98
N VAL A 29 0.02 29.06 -9.00
CA VAL A 29 -0.70 27.79 -9.01
C VAL A 29 -2.18 28.11 -8.84
N ALA A 30 -2.96 27.91 -9.91
CA ALA A 30 -4.41 27.88 -9.82
C ALA A 30 -4.82 26.77 -8.85
N PRO A 31 -5.77 27.00 -7.92
CA PRO A 31 -6.21 25.95 -7.02
C PRO A 31 -6.82 24.81 -7.84
N ALA A 32 -6.18 23.65 -7.82
CA ALA A 32 -6.75 22.44 -8.37
C ALA A 32 -8.05 22.15 -7.60
N ALA A 33 -9.16 22.10 -8.33
CA ALA A 33 -10.45 21.73 -7.76
C ALA A 33 -10.33 20.38 -7.07
N VAL A 34 -10.53 20.36 -5.76
CA VAL A 34 -10.65 19.13 -4.98
C VAL A 34 -12.02 18.55 -5.31
N PRO A 35 -12.14 17.38 -5.97
CA PRO A 35 -13.43 16.73 -6.14
C PRO A 35 -13.84 16.14 -4.80
N GLY A 36 -14.51 16.93 -3.97
CA GLY A 36 -14.77 16.56 -2.58
C GLY A 36 -15.93 17.33 -1.97
N ALA A 37 -17.15 17.09 -2.45
CA ALA A 37 -18.36 17.45 -1.70
C ALA A 37 -19.54 16.53 -2.02
N ASP A 38 -19.69 16.07 -3.27
CA ASP A 38 -20.86 15.25 -3.68
C ASP A 38 -20.66 13.73 -3.52
N ALA A 39 -19.43 13.25 -3.34
CA ALA A 39 -19.12 11.83 -3.17
C ALA A 39 -19.55 11.26 -1.79
N ALA A 40 -19.96 12.12 -0.85
CA ALA A 40 -20.37 11.69 0.50
C ALA A 40 -21.72 10.95 0.53
N LYS A 41 -22.47 10.93 -0.58
CA LYS A 41 -23.79 10.27 -0.66
C LYS A 41 -23.75 8.86 -1.25
N GLN A 42 -22.60 8.42 -1.74
CA GLN A 42 -22.44 7.13 -2.41
C GLN A 42 -21.48 6.26 -1.59
N ASP A 43 -21.85 4.99 -1.34
CA ASP A 43 -20.99 4.05 -0.63
C ASP A 43 -19.67 3.88 -1.40
N PRO A 44 -18.52 4.30 -0.84
CA PRO A 44 -17.26 4.28 -1.58
C PRO A 44 -16.81 2.84 -1.83
N ILE A 45 -16.30 2.57 -3.03
CA ILE A 45 -15.68 1.28 -3.38
C ILE A 45 -14.27 1.24 -2.80
N VAL A 46 -13.97 0.20 -2.03
CA VAL A 46 -12.67 -0.08 -1.42
C VAL A 46 -12.11 -1.36 -2.01
N CYS A 47 -10.89 -1.30 -2.53
CA CYS A 47 -10.18 -2.46 -3.04
C CYS A 47 -9.13 -2.96 -2.04
N GLU A 48 -9.30 -4.17 -1.54
CA GLU A 48 -8.37 -4.82 -0.61
C GLU A 48 -7.66 -6.01 -1.28
N ARG A 49 -6.40 -6.25 -0.90
CA ARG A 49 -5.64 -7.42 -1.37
C ARG A 49 -5.81 -8.54 -0.36
N VAL A 50 -6.51 -9.61 -0.75
CA VAL A 50 -6.78 -10.78 0.08
C VAL A 50 -5.83 -11.90 -0.32
N THR A 51 -5.02 -12.35 0.64
CA THR A 51 -4.13 -13.51 0.46
C THR A 51 -4.89 -14.80 0.74
N GLU A 52 -4.71 -15.81 -0.10
CA GLU A 52 -5.37 -17.11 0.06
C GLU A 52 -4.68 -17.92 1.17
N ILE A 53 -5.45 -18.39 2.15
CA ILE A 53 -4.92 -19.17 3.28
C ILE A 53 -4.27 -20.45 2.75
N GLY A 54 -3.04 -20.74 3.19
CA GLY A 54 -2.27 -21.89 2.73
C GLY A 54 -1.45 -21.65 1.45
N SER A 55 -1.56 -20.47 0.83
CA SER A 55 -0.70 -20.08 -0.29
C SER A 55 0.11 -18.83 0.01
N ARG A 56 1.44 -18.92 -0.17
CA ARG A 56 2.35 -17.77 0.00
C ARG A 56 2.43 -16.86 -1.22
N LEU A 57 1.89 -17.30 -2.36
CA LEU A 57 2.02 -16.60 -3.65
C LEU A 57 0.67 -16.12 -4.21
N ARG A 58 -0.44 -16.76 -3.83
CA ARG A 58 -1.76 -16.40 -4.35
C ARG A 58 -2.36 -15.30 -3.50
N ALA A 59 -2.55 -14.14 -4.11
CA ALA A 59 -3.34 -13.05 -3.56
C ALA A 59 -4.23 -12.45 -4.64
N LYS A 60 -5.46 -12.13 -4.28
CA LYS A 60 -6.49 -11.58 -5.17
C LYS A 60 -6.79 -10.15 -4.72
N LYS A 61 -7.02 -9.25 -5.67
CA LYS A 61 -7.52 -7.91 -5.39
C LYS A 61 -9.04 -7.97 -5.48
N ILE A 62 -9.72 -7.67 -4.39
CA ILE A 62 -11.18 -7.68 -4.31
C ILE A 62 -11.63 -6.24 -4.06
N CYS A 63 -12.52 -5.74 -4.90
CA CYS A 63 -13.10 -4.41 -4.78
C CYS A 63 -14.57 -4.56 -4.44
N MET A 64 -14.99 -3.99 -3.31
CA MET A 64 -16.36 -4.03 -2.82
C MET A 64 -16.72 -2.66 -2.22
N THR A 65 -17.99 -2.39 -2.02
CA THR A 65 -18.39 -1.17 -1.32
C THR A 65 -17.98 -1.22 0.15
N LYS A 66 -17.84 -0.06 0.78
CA LYS A 66 -17.54 0.00 2.22
C LYS A 66 -18.62 -0.68 3.08
N SER A 67 -19.88 -0.61 2.66
CA SER A 67 -21.00 -1.27 3.33
C SER A 67 -20.88 -2.80 3.24
N GLU A 68 -20.60 -3.34 2.05
CA GLU A 68 -20.37 -4.77 1.83
C GLU A 68 -19.20 -5.31 2.67
N TRP A 69 -18.08 -4.57 2.70
CA TRP A 69 -16.94 -4.91 3.55
C TRP A 69 -17.29 -4.93 5.03
N ALA A 70 -18.16 -4.03 5.49
CA ALA A 70 -18.62 -4.02 6.87
C ALA A 70 -19.51 -5.22 7.17
N GLU A 71 -20.39 -5.61 6.24
CA GLU A 71 -21.23 -6.81 6.39
C GLU A 71 -20.40 -8.08 6.50
N GLN A 72 -19.43 -8.24 5.59
CA GLN A 72 -18.52 -9.39 5.60
C GLN A 72 -17.80 -9.50 6.95
N ARG A 73 -17.20 -8.41 7.45
CA ARG A 73 -16.51 -8.40 8.74
C ARG A 73 -17.43 -8.75 9.93
N ARG A 74 -18.71 -8.34 9.89
CA ARG A 74 -19.69 -8.72 10.92
C ARG A 74 -19.99 -10.22 10.86
N GLY A 75 -20.16 -10.77 9.67
CA GLY A 75 -20.36 -12.20 9.44
C GLY A 75 -19.17 -13.03 9.93
N ASP A 76 -17.96 -12.64 9.54
CA ASP A 76 -16.72 -13.30 9.95
C ASP A 76 -16.54 -13.29 11.47
N ARG A 77 -16.80 -12.14 12.12
CA ARG A 77 -16.75 -12.04 13.58
C ARG A 77 -17.74 -13.00 14.24
N SER A 78 -18.99 -12.99 13.79
CA SER A 78 -20.03 -13.88 14.33
C SER A 78 -19.66 -15.36 14.19
N ASN A 79 -19.06 -15.74 13.07
CA ASN A 79 -18.59 -17.10 12.83
C ASN A 79 -17.43 -17.47 13.75
N ILE A 80 -16.45 -16.56 13.92
CA ILE A 80 -15.32 -16.75 14.83
C ILE A 80 -15.82 -16.91 16.27
N GLU A 81 -16.69 -16.02 16.75
CA GLU A 81 -17.26 -16.08 18.09
C GLU A 81 -18.02 -17.38 18.34
N ARG A 82 -18.90 -17.78 17.41
CA ARG A 82 -19.62 -19.06 17.49
C ARG A 82 -18.66 -20.25 17.59
N SER A 83 -17.62 -20.27 16.76
CA SER A 83 -16.65 -21.37 16.75
C SER A 83 -15.83 -21.44 18.04
N GLN A 84 -15.52 -20.30 18.65
CA GLN A 84 -14.79 -20.25 19.92
C GLN A 84 -15.67 -20.72 21.09
N VAL A 85 -16.93 -20.28 21.14
CA VAL A 85 -17.89 -20.72 22.16
C VAL A 85 -18.14 -22.22 22.06
N GLN A 86 -18.35 -22.74 20.85
CA GLN A 86 -18.60 -24.17 20.65
C GLN A 86 -17.40 -25.03 21.08
N ARG A 87 -16.17 -24.64 20.71
CA ARG A 87 -14.95 -25.35 21.13
C ARG A 87 -14.72 -25.31 22.64
N GLY A 88 -15.21 -24.28 23.33
CA GLY A 88 -15.16 -24.20 24.79
C GLY A 88 -16.22 -25.06 25.49
N LEU A 89 -17.24 -25.51 24.76
CA LEU A 89 -18.34 -26.34 25.25
C LEU A 89 -18.18 -27.82 24.86
N ASP A 90 -17.16 -28.19 24.08
CA ASP A 90 -16.81 -29.59 23.85
C ASP A 90 -16.25 -30.18 25.17
N PRO A 91 -16.99 -31.03 25.89
CA PRO A 91 -16.42 -31.72 27.03
C PRO A 91 -15.40 -32.71 26.47
N VAL A 92 -14.12 -32.42 26.66
CA VAL A 92 -13.09 -33.45 26.53
C VAL A 92 -13.33 -34.44 27.67
N GLY A 93 -14.12 -35.47 27.36
CA GLY A 93 -14.53 -36.58 28.21
C GLY A 93 -15.31 -37.59 27.39
#